data_AF-A0A7W1TUF7-F1
#
_entry.id   AF-A0A7W1TUF7-F1
#
_cell.length_a   1.000
_cell.length_b   1.000
_cell.length_c   1.000
_cell.angle_alpha   90.00
_cell.angle_beta   90.00
_cell.angle_gamma   90.00
#
_symmetry.space_group_name_H-M   'P 1'
#
loop_
_entity.id
_entity.type
_entity.pdbx_description
1 polymer ?
#
loop_
_entity_poly.entity_id
_entity_poly.type
_entity_poly.pdbx_seq_one_letter_code
_entity_poly.pdbx_strand_id
1 'polypeptide(L)'
;MRTPQTANDEQAERQIRSLIGRAQGTLQNVDYRALSAAARQQYDTARRFITQAENALKIRNYVFARNLADKADTLARQLGK
;
A
#
# COMPACT_ATOMS: atom_id res chain seq x y z
N MET A 1 9.26 11.72 27.71
CA MET A 1 7.88 12.21 27.46
C MET A 1 7.61 12.12 25.97
N ARG A 2 6.53 11.47 25.52
CA ARG A 2 6.07 11.51 24.11
C ARG A 2 5.25 12.79 23.92
N THR A 3 5.54 13.56 22.87
CA THR A 3 4.73 14.72 22.49
C THR A 3 3.50 14.25 21.71
N PRO A 4 2.38 15.00 21.70
CA PRO A 4 1.18 14.61 20.94
C PRO A 4 1.46 14.37 19.45
N GLN A 5 2.44 15.07 18.86
CA GLN A 5 2.86 14.85 17.48
C GLN A 5 3.52 13.47 17.26
N THR A 6 4.38 13.02 18.17
CA THR A 6 5.00 11.69 18.04
C THR A 6 3.99 10.55 18.18
N ALA A 7 2.97 10.73 19.02
CA ALA A 7 1.89 9.74 19.14
C ALA A 7 1.04 9.64 17.86
N ASN A 8 0.72 10.77 17.23
CA ASN A 8 0.01 10.81 15.94
C ASN A 8 0.81 10.16 14.81
N ASP A 9 2.12 10.42 14.75
CA ASP A 9 3.02 9.84 13.74
C ASP A 9 3.04 8.31 13.84
N GLU A 10 3.11 7.76 15.06
CA GLU A 10 3.09 6.31 15.29
C GLU A 10 1.75 5.68 14.96
N GLN A 11 0.64 6.38 15.17
CA GLN A 11 -0.68 5.93 14.75
C GLN A 11 -0.81 5.94 13.23
N ALA A 12 -0.33 7.01 12.57
CA ALA A 12 -0.34 7.12 11.12
C ALA A 12 0.51 6.01 10.48
N GLU A 13 1.73 5.80 10.97
CA GLU A 13 2.61 4.73 10.49
C GLU A 13 1.96 3.35 10.59
N ARG A 14 1.36 3.03 11.75
CA ARG A 14 0.67 1.74 11.95
C ARG A 14 -0.47 1.55 10.95
N GLN A 15 -1.31 2.57 10.76
CA GLN A 15 -2.42 2.51 9.80
C GLN A 15 -1.93 2.28 8.37
N ILE A 16 -0.86 2.98 7.97
CA ILE A 16 -0.29 2.86 6.63
C ILE A 16 0.34 1.48 6.43
N ARG A 17 1.07 0.95 7.41
CA ARG A 17 1.61 -0.41 7.37
C ARG A 17 0.49 -1.45 7.25
N SER A 18 -0.64 -1.26 7.93
CA SER A 18 -1.82 -2.14 7.77
C SER A 18 -2.44 -2.06 6.38
N LEU A 19 -2.49 -0.88 5.75
CA LEU A 19 -2.93 -0.75 4.35
C LEU A 19 -1.99 -1.46 3.38
N ILE A 20 -0.68 -1.25 3.54
CA ILE A 20 0.35 -1.91 2.73
C ILE A 20 0.24 -3.44 2.85
N GLY A 21 0.16 -3.96 4.08
CA GLY A 21 0.05 -5.39 4.32
C GLY A 21 -1.20 -6.02 3.69
N ARG A 22 -2.35 -5.32 3.75
CA ARG A 22 -3.58 -5.78 3.07
C ARG A 22 -3.44 -5.81 1.56
N ALA A 23 -2.87 -4.76 0.96
CA ALA A 23 -2.64 -4.69 -0.47
C ALA A 23 -1.67 -5.81 -0.92
N GLN A 24 -0.56 -6.01 -0.19
CA GLN A 24 0.40 -7.09 -0.44
C GLN A 24 -0.26 -8.46 -0.36
N GLY A 25 -1.02 -8.73 0.70
CA GLY A 25 -1.71 -10.01 0.87
C GLY A 25 -2.72 -10.27 -0.24
N THR A 26 -3.46 -9.24 -0.67
CA THR A 26 -4.39 -9.37 -1.80
C THR A 26 -3.64 -9.72 -3.09
N LEU A 27 -2.57 -9.00 -3.42
CA LEU A 27 -1.76 -9.30 -4.61
C LEU A 27 -1.11 -10.69 -4.57
N GLN A 28 -0.66 -11.16 -3.41
CA GLN A 28 -0.08 -12.49 -3.26
C GLN A 28 -1.07 -13.62 -3.61
N ASN A 29 -2.38 -13.39 -3.41
CA ASN A 29 -3.42 -14.35 -3.76
C ASN A 29 -3.87 -14.26 -5.22
N VAL A 30 -3.40 -13.27 -5.98
CA VAL A 30 -3.75 -13.10 -7.41
C VAL A 30 -2.81 -13.93 -8.28
N ASP A 31 -3.35 -14.81 -9.12
CA ASP A 31 -2.55 -15.52 -10.13
C ASP A 31 -2.21 -14.60 -11.30
N TYR A 32 -1.02 -14.00 -11.25
CA TYR A 32 -0.49 -13.11 -12.29
C TYR A 32 -0.47 -13.75 -13.70
N ARG A 33 -0.30 -15.07 -13.81
CA ARG A 33 -0.23 -15.76 -15.11
C ARG A 33 -1.61 -15.85 -15.75
N ALA A 34 -2.65 -16.01 -14.94
CA ALA A 34 -4.04 -16.04 -15.39
C ALA A 34 -4.60 -14.64 -15.72
N LEU A 35 -3.92 -13.56 -15.31
CA LEU A 35 -4.37 -12.20 -15.60
C LEU A 35 -4.29 -11.82 -17.09
N SER A 36 -5.27 -11.04 -17.53
CA SER A 36 -5.21 -10.31 -18.80
C SER A 36 -4.10 -9.26 -18.80
N ALA A 37 -3.69 -8.76 -19.97
CA ALA A 37 -2.65 -7.74 -20.08
C ALA A 37 -2.96 -6.48 -19.25
N ALA A 38 -4.21 -6.01 -19.26
CA ALA A 38 -4.65 -4.86 -18.48
C ALA A 38 -4.59 -5.14 -16.97
N ALA A 39 -5.00 -6.34 -16.53
CA ALA A 39 -4.94 -6.73 -15.13
C ALA A 39 -3.49 -6.90 -14.64
N ARG A 40 -2.58 -7.39 -15.48
CA ARG A 40 -1.13 -7.41 -15.18
C ARG A 40 -0.58 -5.99 -14.97
N GLN A 41 -0.98 -5.03 -15.81
CA GLN A 41 -0.58 -3.63 -15.61
C GLN A 41 -1.12 -3.04 -14.30
N GLN A 42 -2.34 -3.40 -13.89
CA GLN A 42 -2.89 -3.01 -12.59
C GLN A 42 -2.11 -3.65 -11.44
N TYR A 43 -1.74 -4.93 -11.56
CA TYR A 43 -0.93 -5.64 -10.57
C TYR A 43 0.43 -4.96 -10.39
N ASP A 44 1.11 -4.68 -11.50
CA ASP A 44 2.43 -4.04 -11.49
C ASP A 44 2.36 -2.61 -10.93
N THR A 45 1.29 -1.88 -11.26
CA THR A 45 1.02 -0.55 -10.70
C THR A 45 0.79 -0.61 -9.18
N ALA A 46 -0.04 -1.55 -8.71
CA ALA A 46 -0.31 -1.74 -7.29
C ALA A 46 0.98 -2.06 -6.52
N ARG A 47 1.82 -2.94 -7.06
CA ARG A 47 3.12 -3.30 -6.48
C ARG A 47 4.07 -2.09 -6.41
N ARG A 48 4.09 -1.24 -7.45
CA ARG A 48 4.87 0.01 -7.44
C ARG A 48 4.39 1.00 -6.39
N PHE A 49 3.07 1.12 -6.19
CA PHE A 49 2.52 1.98 -5.14
C PHE A 49 2.87 1.48 -3.74
N ILE A 50 2.85 0.17 -3.50
CA ILE A 50 3.34 -0.43 -2.25
C ILE A 50 4.78 -0.02 -1.96
N THR A 51 5.69 -0.24 -2.93
CA THR A 51 7.11 0.12 -2.75
C THR A 51 7.30 1.61 -2.51
N GLN A 52 6.56 2.47 -3.21
CA GLN A 52 6.62 3.92 -2.98
C GLN A 52 6.08 4.30 -1.59
N ALA A 53 5.01 3.65 -1.12
CA ALA A 53 4.45 3.90 0.20
C ALA A 53 5.43 3.51 1.31
N GLU A 54 6.11 2.37 1.17
CA GLU A 54 7.18 1.92 2.08
C GLU A 54 8.35 2.91 2.10
N ASN A 55 8.76 3.42 0.94
CA ASN A 55 9.82 4.43 0.88
C ASN A 55 9.39 5.77 1.50
N ALA A 56 8.15 6.18 1.30
CA ALA A 56 7.59 7.37 1.93
C ALA A 56 7.51 7.24 3.46
N LEU A 57 7.22 6.05 3.99
CA LEU A 57 7.29 5.78 5.43
C LEU A 57 8.71 5.98 6.00
N LYS A 58 9.75 5.53 5.29
CA LYS A 58 11.15 5.68 5.74
C LYS A 58 11.55 7.14 5.94
N ILE A 59 11.02 8.04 5.11
CA ILE A 59 11.25 9.49 5.19
C ILE A 59 10.16 10.23 5.97
N ARG A 60 9.30 9.51 6.71
CA ARG A 60 8.19 10.04 7.52
C ARG A 60 7.19 10.91 6.74
N ASN A 61 7.06 10.67 5.43
CA ASN A 61 6.04 11.32 4.62
C ASN A 61 4.72 10.53 4.69
N TYR A 62 4.04 10.62 5.84
CA TYR A 62 2.86 9.81 6.14
C TYR A 62 1.67 10.12 5.23
N VAL A 63 1.50 11.38 4.80
CA VAL A 63 0.41 11.78 3.90
C VAL A 63 0.57 11.12 2.54
N PHE A 64 1.78 11.19 1.96
CA PHE A 64 2.05 10.57 0.67
C PHE A 64 2.01 9.04 0.76
N ALA A 65 2.59 8.47 1.83
CA ALA A 65 2.57 7.03 2.06
C ALA A 65 1.14 6.49 2.16
N ARG A 66 0.24 7.19 2.88
CA ARG A 66 -1.18 6.82 2.97
C ARG A 66 -1.86 6.86 1.60
N ASN A 67 -1.67 7.94 0.84
CA ASN A 67 -2.27 8.08 -0.49
C ASN A 67 -1.87 6.93 -1.43
N LEU A 68 -0.59 6.55 -1.42
CA LEU A 68 -0.06 5.44 -2.21
C LEU A 68 -0.59 4.09 -1.71
N ALA A 69 -0.66 3.87 -0.40
CA ALA A 69 -1.16 2.64 0.18
C ALA A 69 -2.66 2.43 -0.12
N ASP A 70 -3.49 3.48 -0.05
CA ASP A 70 -4.90 3.44 -0.44
C ASP A 70 -5.08 3.11 -1.94
N LYS A 71 -4.25 3.71 -2.81
CA LYS A 71 -4.26 3.40 -4.25
C LYS A 71 -3.86 1.94 -4.52
N ALA A 72 -2.86 1.44 -3.81
CA ALA A 72 -2.43 0.06 -3.93
C ALA A 72 -3.53 -0.92 -3.49
N ASP A 73 -4.16 -0.68 -2.34
CA ASP A 73 -5.26 -1.49 -1.82
C ASP A 73 -6.46 -1.49 -2.78
N THR A 74 -6.80 -0.33 -3.36
CA THR A 74 -7.87 -0.21 -4.36
C THR A 74 -7.59 -1.07 -5.59
N LEU A 75 -6.39 -0.97 -6.18
CA LEU A 75 -6.01 -1.76 -7.35
C LEU A 75 -5.94 -3.25 -7.03
N ALA A 76 -5.37 -3.62 -5.88
CA ALA A 76 -5.25 -5.01 -5.48
C ALA A 76 -6.63 -5.66 -5.31
N ARG A 77 -7.60 -4.96 -4.71
CA ARG A 77 -8.99 -5.46 -4.58
C ARG A 77 -9.73 -5.61 -5.90
N GLN A 78 -9.37 -4.82 -6.91
CA GLN A 78 -9.94 -4.99 -8.25
C GLN A 78 -9.44 -6.27 -8.94
N LEU A 79 -8.26 -6.76 -8.56
CA LEU A 79 -7.64 -7.97 -9.12
C LEU A 79 -8.03 -9.25 -8.40
N GLY A 80 -8.36 -9.18 -7.11
CA GLY A 80 -8.80 -10.33 -6.30
C GLY A 80 -10.31 -10.62 -6.38
N LYS A 81 -11.02 -9.99 -7.32
CA LYS A 81 -12.46 -10.20 -7.57
C LYS A 81 -12.70 -11.21 -8.68
#